data_AF-A0A7X7R2F2-F1
#
_entry.id   AF-A0A7X7R2F2-F1
#
_cell.length_a   1.000
_cell.length_b   1.000
_cell.length_c   1.000
_cell.angle_alpha   90.00
_cell.angle_beta   90.00
_cell.angle_gamma   90.00
#
_symmetry.space_group_name_H-M   'P 1'
#
loop_
_entity.id
_entity.type
_entity.pdbx_description
1 polymer ?
#
loop_
_entity_poly.entity_id
_entity_poly.type
_entity_poly.pdbx_seq_one_letter_code
_entity_poly.pdbx_strand_id
1 'polypeptide(L)'
;MKNLIKNSCLLLVFFSIFIACDNNSEVDDYRYKFAGAYDFVTISRKFSMLDSTCNIDTFSYQGRVYFSDTLANNEIVIQYLQHKSPLLTVDEQGLISDPGYYNNNFGEFIGDSAVSLFFSWGGHGGGGSQSVEGKKR
;
A
#
# COMPACT_ATOMS: atom_id res chain seq x y z
N MET A 1 -57.85 29.08 -5.50
CA MET A 1 -57.41 27.67 -5.29
C MET A 1 -56.38 27.18 -6.31
N LYS A 2 -56.41 27.60 -7.59
CA LYS A 2 -55.45 27.14 -8.62
C LYS A 2 -53.96 27.52 -8.37
N ASN A 3 -53.70 28.56 -7.59
CA ASN A 3 -52.32 29.00 -7.29
C ASN A 3 -51.68 28.27 -6.10
N LEU A 4 -52.46 27.65 -5.21
CA LEU A 4 -51.91 26.87 -4.09
C LEU A 4 -51.29 25.56 -4.58
N ILE A 5 -51.93 24.90 -5.56
CA ILE A 5 -51.48 23.62 -6.12
C ILE A 5 -50.17 23.79 -6.91
N LYS A 6 -50.00 24.92 -7.61
CA LYS A 6 -48.77 25.24 -8.34
C LYS A 6 -47.57 25.41 -7.41
N ASN A 7 -47.77 26.04 -6.25
CA ASN A 7 -46.71 26.28 -5.29
C ASN A 7 -46.35 25.01 -4.48
N SER A 8 -47.32 24.11 -4.24
CA SER A 8 -47.06 22.81 -3.61
C SER A 8 -46.28 21.84 -4.50
N CYS A 9 -46.51 21.84 -5.82
CA CYS A 9 -45.70 21.03 -6.74
C CYS A 9 -44.25 21.49 -6.84
N LEU A 10 -44.00 22.81 -6.80
CA LEU A 10 -42.64 23.35 -6.87
C LEU A 10 -41.80 23.00 -5.63
N LEU A 11 -42.44 22.97 -4.45
CA LEU A 11 -41.77 22.65 -3.19
C LEU A 11 -41.37 21.17 -3.11
N LEU A 12 -42.20 20.27 -3.64
CA LEU A 12 -41.89 18.83 -3.72
C LEU A 12 -40.72 18.52 -4.66
N VAL A 13 -40.60 19.25 -5.78
CA VAL A 13 -39.47 19.10 -6.71
C VAL A 13 -38.15 19.60 -6.09
N PHE A 14 -38.20 20.66 -5.28
CA PHE A 14 -37.01 21.10 -4.54
C PHE A 14 -36.60 20.10 -3.46
N PHE A 15 -37.55 19.47 -2.76
CA PHE A 15 -37.24 18.49 -1.72
C PHE A 15 -36.67 17.17 -2.27
N SER A 16 -37.06 16.75 -3.48
CA SER A 16 -36.52 15.54 -4.10
C SER A 16 -35.08 15.69 -4.61
N ILE A 17 -34.58 16.92 -4.78
CA ILE A 17 -33.18 17.17 -5.18
C ILE A 17 -32.23 17.03 -3.98
N PHE A 18 -32.69 17.30 -2.75
CA PHE A 18 -31.85 17.19 -1.55
C PHE A 18 -31.67 15.77 -1.01
N ILE A 19 -32.59 14.84 -1.31
CA ILE A 19 -32.50 13.44 -0.85
C ILE A 19 -31.62 12.58 -1.77
N ALA A 20 -31.33 13.05 -2.99
CA ALA A 20 -30.47 12.32 -3.95
C ALA A 20 -28.96 12.51 -3.70
N CYS A 21 -28.56 13.24 -2.65
CA CYS A 21 -27.16 13.41 -2.25
C CYS A 21 -26.76 12.52 -1.06
N ASP A 22 -27.47 11.42 -0.80
CA ASP A 22 -26.84 10.24 -0.17
C ASP A 22 -26.01 9.51 -1.24
N ASN A 23 -25.03 10.23 -1.81
CA ASN A 23 -23.86 9.54 -2.32
C ASN A 23 -23.21 8.96 -1.06
N ASN A 24 -23.48 7.69 -0.81
CA ASN A 24 -22.51 6.81 -0.16
C ASN A 24 -21.19 7.08 -0.86
N SER A 25 -20.41 8.03 -0.34
CA SER A 25 -18.99 8.06 -0.59
C SER A 25 -18.52 6.76 0.03
N GLU A 26 -18.41 5.71 -0.78
CA GLU A 26 -17.32 4.76 -0.61
C GLU A 26 -16.13 5.63 -0.24
N VAL A 27 -15.72 5.55 1.02
CA VAL A 27 -14.54 6.24 1.50
C VAL A 27 -13.44 5.73 0.58
N ASP A 28 -13.01 6.59 -0.35
CA ASP A 28 -12.06 6.23 -1.39
C ASP A 28 -10.82 5.69 -0.67
N ASP A 29 -10.65 4.37 -0.73
CA ASP A 29 -9.62 3.70 0.05
C ASP A 29 -8.28 4.21 -0.44
N TYR A 30 -7.58 4.97 0.41
CA TYR A 30 -6.35 5.65 0.04
C TYR A 30 -5.29 4.69 -0.50
N ARG A 31 -5.40 3.38 -0.24
CA ARG A 31 -4.49 2.36 -0.77
C ARG A 31 -4.59 2.19 -2.29
N TYR A 32 -5.70 2.60 -2.93
CA TYR A 32 -5.87 2.53 -4.38
C TYR A 32 -4.78 3.28 -5.15
N LYS A 33 -4.29 4.42 -4.63
CA LYS A 33 -3.23 5.18 -5.29
C LYS A 33 -1.90 4.43 -5.34
N PHE A 34 -1.66 3.54 -4.38
CA PHE A 34 -0.44 2.72 -4.30
C PHE A 34 -0.56 1.40 -5.07
N ALA A 35 -1.77 0.85 -5.24
CA ALA A 35 -1.98 -0.40 -5.93
C ALA A 35 -1.60 -0.32 -7.42
N GLY A 36 -1.06 -1.41 -7.97
CA GLY A 36 -0.70 -1.50 -9.38
C GLY A 36 0.48 -2.41 -9.67
N ALA A 37 0.93 -2.40 -10.92
CA ALA A 37 2.09 -3.13 -11.37
C ALA A 37 3.36 -2.29 -11.21
N TYR A 38 4.45 -2.92 -10.78
CA TYR A 38 5.72 -2.24 -10.49
C TYR A 38 6.90 -3.00 -11.09
N ASP A 39 7.94 -2.27 -11.46
CA ASP A 39 9.27 -2.80 -11.70
C ASP A 39 10.11 -2.60 -10.44
N PHE A 40 10.54 -3.71 -9.83
CA PHE A 40 11.33 -3.71 -8.61
C PHE A 40 12.80 -3.99 -8.91
N VAL A 41 13.67 -3.33 -8.16
CA VAL A 41 15.09 -3.64 -8.02
C VAL A 41 15.35 -3.95 -6.56
N THR A 42 15.94 -5.11 -6.30
CA THR A 42 16.22 -5.56 -4.93
C THR A 42 17.70 -5.82 -4.77
N ILE A 43 18.28 -5.27 -3.71
CA ILE A 43 19.66 -5.52 -3.29
C ILE A 43 19.62 -6.28 -1.97
N SER A 44 20.12 -7.51 -1.96
CA SER A 44 20.17 -8.37 -0.78
C SER A 44 21.60 -8.53 -0.31
N ARG A 45 21.84 -8.35 1.00
CA ARG A 45 23.13 -8.53 1.63
C ARG A 45 22.99 -9.58 2.72
N LYS A 46 23.89 -10.56 2.75
CA LYS A 46 23.93 -11.62 3.78
C LYS A 46 25.34 -11.76 4.31
N PHE A 47 25.48 -11.83 5.62
CA PHE A 47 26.77 -12.03 6.28
C PHE A 47 26.69 -13.14 7.33
N SER A 48 27.80 -13.83 7.53
CA SER A 48 27.98 -14.86 8.55
C SER A 48 29.21 -14.52 9.38
N MET A 49 29.12 -14.71 10.71
CA MET A 49 30.27 -14.49 11.60
C MET A 49 31.31 -15.62 11.53
N LEU A 50 30.96 -16.76 10.93
CA LEU A 50 31.84 -17.94 10.85
C LEU A 50 32.87 -17.84 9.71
N ASP A 51 32.59 -17.08 8.66
CA ASP A 51 33.37 -17.08 7.43
C ASP A 51 33.72 -15.68 6.90
N SER A 52 33.47 -14.62 7.68
CA SER A 52 33.70 -13.20 7.32
C SER A 52 33.11 -12.78 5.96
N THR A 53 32.28 -13.62 5.35
CA THR A 53 31.89 -13.47 3.95
C THR A 53 30.61 -12.67 3.89
N CYS A 54 30.62 -11.61 3.08
CA CYS A 54 29.44 -10.82 2.76
C CYS A 54 29.02 -11.15 1.32
N ASN A 55 27.87 -11.81 1.18
CA ASN A 55 27.27 -12.09 -0.12
C ASN A 55 26.30 -10.96 -0.47
N ILE A 56 26.51 -10.35 -1.63
CA ILE A 56 25.65 -9.30 -2.17
C ILE A 56 25.04 -9.81 -3.47
N ASP A 57 23.72 -9.72 -3.57
CA ASP A 57 22.96 -10.09 -4.75
C ASP A 57 22.05 -8.93 -5.16
N THR A 58 21.92 -8.71 -6.47
CA THR A 58 21.05 -7.68 -7.03
C THR A 58 20.22 -8.28 -8.15
N PHE A 59 18.90 -8.12 -8.06
CA PHE A 59 17.98 -8.66 -9.05
C PHE A 59 16.83 -7.70 -9.31
N SER A 60 16.24 -7.82 -10.50
CA SER A 60 15.07 -7.07 -10.92
C SER A 60 13.88 -8.00 -11.12
N TYR A 61 12.69 -7.53 -10.77
CA TYR A 61 11.47 -8.32 -10.85
C TYR A 61 10.25 -7.45 -11.18
N GLN A 62 9.42 -7.92 -12.12
CA GLN A 62 8.14 -7.28 -12.39
C GLN A 62 7.09 -7.81 -11.40
N GLY A 63 6.68 -6.95 -10.50
CA GLY A 63 5.82 -7.28 -9.38
C GLY A 63 4.55 -6.43 -9.34
N ARG A 64 3.89 -6.46 -8.19
CA ARG A 64 2.69 -5.67 -7.94
C ARG A 64 2.49 -5.32 -6.47
N VAL A 65 1.79 -4.23 -6.24
CA VAL A 65 1.21 -3.83 -4.95
C VAL A 65 -0.30 -4.03 -5.03
N TYR A 66 -0.89 -4.69 -4.04
CA TYR A 66 -2.34 -4.92 -3.99
C TYR A 66 -2.87 -5.01 -2.57
N PHE A 67 -4.18 -4.90 -2.42
CA PHE A 67 -4.92 -5.12 -1.17
C PHE A 67 -6.25 -5.81 -1.48
N SER A 68 -6.98 -6.24 -0.45
CA SER A 68 -8.30 -6.87 -0.60
C SER A 68 -9.16 -6.66 0.65
N ASP A 69 -10.47 -6.84 0.51
CA ASP A 69 -11.45 -6.70 1.59
C ASP A 69 -11.24 -7.68 2.76
N THR A 70 -10.42 -8.71 2.54
CA THR A 70 -10.03 -9.68 3.56
C THR A 70 -8.85 -9.23 4.41
N LEU A 71 -8.14 -8.17 4.01
CA LEU A 71 -7.04 -7.58 4.74
C LEU A 71 -7.55 -6.42 5.60
N ALA A 72 -6.84 -6.09 6.69
CA ALA A 72 -7.20 -4.95 7.52
C ALA A 72 -7.14 -3.62 6.72
N ASN A 73 -7.80 -2.57 7.22
CA ASN A 73 -8.02 -1.29 6.50
C ASN A 73 -6.73 -0.54 6.09
N ASN A 74 -5.57 -0.92 6.59
CA ASN A 74 -4.28 -0.33 6.27
C ASN A 74 -3.29 -1.33 5.68
N GLU A 75 -3.69 -2.58 5.48
CA GLU A 75 -2.80 -3.63 4.99
C GLU A 75 -2.68 -3.61 3.47
N ILE A 76 -1.47 -3.83 2.98
CA ILE A 76 -1.10 -4.03 1.57
C ILE A 76 -0.15 -5.20 1.44
N VAL A 77 -0.11 -5.79 0.26
CA VAL A 77 0.85 -6.82 -0.12
C VAL A 77 1.74 -6.29 -1.22
N ILE A 78 3.06 -6.38 -1.01
CA ILE A 78 4.06 -6.00 -2.02
C ILE A 78 4.75 -7.25 -2.54
N GLN A 79 4.38 -7.69 -3.74
CA GLN A 79 5.01 -8.81 -4.41
C GLN A 79 6.20 -8.32 -5.23
N TYR A 80 7.39 -8.30 -4.64
CA TYR A 80 8.64 -7.89 -5.31
C TYR A 80 9.56 -9.07 -5.66
N LEU A 81 9.10 -10.31 -5.45
CA LEU A 81 9.80 -11.56 -5.71
C LEU A 81 8.80 -12.67 -6.10
N GLN A 82 9.27 -13.69 -6.82
CA GLN A 82 8.41 -14.81 -7.25
C GLN A 82 7.74 -15.56 -6.08
N HIS A 83 8.43 -15.67 -4.94
CA HIS A 83 7.98 -16.43 -3.78
C HIS A 83 7.93 -15.62 -2.48
N LYS A 84 8.05 -14.28 -2.56
CA LYS A 84 7.91 -13.40 -1.38
C LYS A 84 6.95 -12.26 -1.66
N SER A 85 6.00 -12.12 -0.76
CA SER A 85 4.96 -11.11 -0.77
C SER A 85 4.66 -10.70 0.67
N PRO A 86 5.52 -9.88 1.31
CA PRO A 86 5.25 -9.42 2.67
C PRO A 86 3.92 -8.69 2.73
N LEU A 87 3.18 -8.97 3.80
CA LEU A 87 2.03 -8.21 4.25
C LEU A 87 2.57 -7.05 5.10
N LEU A 88 2.22 -5.83 4.73
CA LEU A 88 2.70 -4.61 5.37
C LEU A 88 1.52 -3.69 5.63
N THR A 89 1.66 -2.78 6.58
CA THR A 89 0.70 -1.70 6.80
C THR A 89 1.20 -0.42 6.16
N VAL A 90 0.31 0.33 5.51
CA VAL A 90 0.59 1.64 4.92
C VAL A 90 -0.40 2.66 5.45
N ASP A 91 0.04 3.89 5.71
CA ASP A 91 -0.87 4.99 6.07
C ASP A 91 -1.24 5.87 4.86
N GLU A 92 -2.08 6.87 5.09
CA GLU A 92 -2.52 7.80 4.04
C GLU A 92 -1.36 8.60 3.45
N GLN A 93 -0.27 8.80 4.20
CA GLN A 93 0.93 9.52 3.78
C GLN A 93 1.88 8.61 2.98
N GLY A 94 1.64 7.30 2.97
CA GLY A 94 2.46 6.32 2.28
C GLY A 94 3.58 5.74 3.13
N LEU A 95 3.62 5.98 4.44
CA LEU A 95 4.60 5.35 5.32
C LEU A 95 4.25 3.89 5.53
N ILE A 96 5.24 3.02 5.34
CA ILE A 96 5.10 1.58 5.41
C ILE A 96 5.74 1.05 6.68
N SER A 97 4.97 0.23 7.39
CA SER A 97 5.37 -0.44 8.62
C SER A 97 5.06 -1.93 8.54
N ASP A 98 5.82 -2.73 9.28
CA ASP A 98 5.56 -4.16 9.41
C ASP A 98 4.63 -4.41 10.60
N PRO A 99 3.43 -5.00 10.41
CA PRO A 99 2.52 -5.30 11.51
C PRO A 99 3.05 -6.38 12.47
N GLY A 100 4.16 -7.07 12.18
CA GLY A 100 4.74 -8.01 13.14
C GLY A 100 6.13 -8.58 12.83
N TYR A 101 6.88 -8.79 13.92
CA TYR A 101 8.05 -9.66 14.11
C TYR A 101 9.46 -9.17 13.75
N TYR A 102 9.65 -8.15 12.92
CA TYR A 102 10.99 -7.70 12.57
C TYR A 102 11.25 -6.26 13.03
N ASN A 103 12.24 -6.10 13.90
CA ASN A 103 12.48 -4.86 14.64
C ASN A 103 12.91 -3.65 13.80
N ASN A 104 13.22 -3.81 12.51
CA ASN A 104 13.78 -2.75 11.66
C ASN A 104 13.34 -2.91 10.19
N ASN A 105 12.05 -3.12 9.98
CA ASN A 105 11.44 -3.10 8.65
C ASN A 105 10.69 -1.79 8.48
N PHE A 106 11.07 -0.99 7.48
CA PHE A 106 10.44 0.29 7.20
C PHE A 106 10.43 0.53 5.70
N GLY A 107 9.54 1.41 5.27
CA GLY A 107 9.52 1.86 3.89
C GLY A 107 8.59 3.04 3.73
N GLU A 108 8.55 3.55 2.52
CA GLU A 108 7.62 4.61 2.16
C GLU A 108 7.29 4.55 0.67
N PHE A 109 6.09 5.02 0.34
CA PHE A 109 5.77 5.44 -1.01
C PHE A 109 6.24 6.87 -1.24
N ILE A 110 6.97 7.08 -2.33
CA ILE A 110 7.40 8.40 -2.78
C ILE A 110 6.39 8.87 -3.83
N GLY A 111 5.40 9.63 -3.37
CA GLY A 111 4.21 9.93 -4.17
C GLY A 111 3.38 8.67 -4.44
N ASP A 112 2.79 8.56 -5.63
CA ASP A 112 1.91 7.44 -6.00
C ASP A 112 2.60 6.42 -6.94
N SER A 113 3.87 6.66 -7.28
CA SER A 113 4.55 5.95 -8.37
C SER A 113 5.85 5.26 -7.97
N ALA A 114 6.32 5.42 -6.75
CA ALA A 114 7.56 4.80 -6.30
C ALA A 114 7.44 4.31 -4.87
N VAL A 115 8.19 3.26 -4.54
CA VAL A 115 8.23 2.68 -3.19
C VAL A 115 9.64 2.27 -2.85
N SER A 116 10.08 2.61 -1.63
CA SER A 116 11.34 2.15 -1.06
C SER A 116 11.03 1.31 0.18
N LEU A 117 11.64 0.13 0.27
CA LEU A 117 11.52 -0.77 1.42
C LEU A 117 12.90 -1.15 1.90
N PHE A 118 13.03 -1.27 3.22
CA PHE A 118 14.18 -1.83 3.87
C PHE A 118 13.75 -2.92 4.83
N PHE A 119 14.37 -4.08 4.69
CA PHE A 119 14.21 -5.20 5.59
C PHE A 119 15.56 -5.55 6.21
N SER A 120 15.56 -5.91 7.49
CA SER A 120 16.76 -6.48 8.11
C SER A 120 16.41 -7.60 9.07
N TRP A 121 17.31 -8.58 9.16
CA TRP A 121 17.16 -9.74 10.02
C TRP A 121 18.53 -10.19 10.50
N GLY A 122 18.60 -10.88 11.64
CA GLY A 122 19.86 -11.41 12.14
C GLY A 122 19.82 -11.80 13.61
N GLY A 123 20.95 -12.32 14.08
CA GLY A 123 21.17 -12.75 15.45
C GLY A 123 22.65 -13.05 15.71
N HIS A 124 22.95 -13.76 16.80
CA HIS A 124 24.32 -13.96 17.32
C HIS A 124 25.30 -14.68 16.38
N GLY A 125 24.86 -15.24 15.25
CA GLY A 125 25.71 -15.96 14.29
C GLY A 125 25.79 -15.34 12.89
N GLY A 126 25.02 -14.29 12.60
CA GLY A 126 24.94 -13.70 11.26
C GLY A 126 23.64 -12.95 11.03
N GLY A 127 23.47 -12.43 9.82
CA GLY A 127 22.31 -11.63 9.46
C GLY A 127 22.27 -11.23 8.00
N GLY A 128 21.35 -10.33 7.69
CA GLY A 128 21.22 -9.78 6.37
C GLY A 128 20.31 -8.57 6.32
N SER A 129 20.34 -7.91 5.18
CA SER A 129 19.44 -6.83 4.85
C SER A 129 18.98 -6.93 3.41
N GLN A 130 17.86 -6.30 3.13
CA GLN A 130 17.31 -6.20 1.79
C GLN A 130 16.77 -4.79 1.58
N SER A 131 17.24 -4.14 0.54
CA SER A 131 16.70 -2.88 0.04
C SER A 131 15.90 -3.18 -1.21
N VAL A 132 14.67 -2.69 -1.30
CA VAL A 132 13.79 -2.88 -2.45
C VAL A 132 13.32 -1.52 -2.92
N GLU A 133 13.60 -1.20 -4.18
CA GLU A 133 13.12 0.01 -4.84
C GLU A 133 12.14 -0.40 -5.94
N GLY A 134 10.94 0.15 -5.93
CA GLY A 134 9.91 -0.11 -6.92
C GLY A 134 9.50 1.16 -7.65
N LYS A 135 9.26 1.04 -8.96
CA LYS A 135 8.61 2.08 -9.77
C LYS A 135 7.35 1.53 -10.42
N LYS A 136 6.25 2.26 -10.30
CA LYS A 136 4.96 1.93 -10.89
C LYS A 136 5.07 2.05 -12.41
N ARG A 137 4.42 1.13 -13.13
CA ARG A 137 4.35 1.11 -14.60
C ARG A 137 3.15 1.88 -15.12
#